data_AF-A0A7C6FZW8-F1
#
_entry.id   AF-A0A7C6FZW8-F1
#
_cell.length_a   1.000
_cell.length_b   1.000
_cell.length_c   1.000
_cell.angle_alpha   90.00
_cell.angle_beta   90.00
_cell.angle_gamma   90.00
#
_symmetry.space_group_name_H-M   'P 1'
#
loop_
_entity.id
_entity.type
_entity.pdbx_description
1 polymer ?
#
loop_
_entity_poly.entity_id
_entity_poly.type
_entity_poly.pdbx_seq_one_letter_code
_entity_poly.pdbx_strand_id
1 'polypeptide(L)'
;MNKNQFFNLKRFTNYSKNLLLINAKSMLISVAVLFVVMFLLQFSSMPRGKSMMEYPISNYAIYFTFYIVVLGVFIGSGFKPFNQKVDTRNYLAVPVSTFEKYLTEFLFRVVIGTIGILVIYWSATNLARYAAILTLTNPMDHYQQIVPFSYKALFEGNYTPLASIVLSTAFAYIALFNIRLFFNKHGLLKTVLTLSILFSAVLMILIKILESKVEKFANTDVVYAIDDVYFYIIFIVGIVGLSIFGYFKLKEKEL
;
A
#
# COMPACT_ATOMS: atom_id res chain seq x y z
N MET A 1 -35.76 -26.95 -0.47
CA MET A 1 -34.45 -26.29 -0.21
C MET A 1 -34.39 -24.84 -0.78
N ASN A 2 -35.41 -23.99 -0.57
CA ASN A 2 -35.51 -22.66 -1.22
C ASN A 2 -35.15 -21.43 -0.35
N LYS A 3 -34.68 -21.59 0.89
CA LYS A 3 -34.55 -20.46 1.85
C LYS A 3 -33.30 -19.55 1.66
N ASN A 4 -32.46 -19.79 0.64
CA ASN A 4 -31.18 -19.09 0.47
C ASN A 4 -31.06 -18.23 -0.79
N GLN A 5 -32.15 -18.01 -1.54
CA GLN A 5 -32.09 -17.23 -2.79
C GLN A 5 -32.12 -15.71 -2.55
N PHE A 6 -32.68 -15.26 -1.43
CA PHE A 6 -32.83 -13.83 -1.14
C PHE A 6 -31.84 -13.36 -0.07
N PHE A 7 -31.42 -12.10 -0.20
CA PHE A 7 -30.59 -11.42 0.79
C PHE A 7 -31.30 -11.37 2.15
N ASN A 8 -30.56 -11.67 3.22
CA ASN A 8 -31.06 -11.64 4.59
C ASN A 8 -30.11 -10.86 5.50
N LEU A 9 -30.61 -9.73 6.02
CA LEU A 9 -29.85 -8.83 6.90
C LEU A 9 -29.37 -9.52 8.19
N LYS A 10 -30.17 -10.43 8.76
CA LYS A 10 -29.80 -11.16 9.98
C LYS A 10 -28.63 -12.13 9.72
N ARG A 11 -28.58 -12.77 8.54
CA ARG A 11 -27.42 -13.59 8.14
C ARG A 11 -26.19 -12.72 7.94
N PHE A 12 -26.31 -11.65 7.17
CA PHE A 12 -25.22 -10.70 6.90
C PHE A 12 -24.59 -10.14 8.19
N THR A 13 -25.41 -9.72 9.16
CA THR A 13 -24.93 -9.20 10.44
C THR A 13 -24.25 -10.28 11.29
N ASN A 14 -24.77 -11.51 11.31
CA ASN A 14 -24.11 -12.63 11.98
C ASN A 14 -22.76 -12.97 11.33
N TYR A 15 -22.65 -12.93 10.01
CA TYR A 15 -21.37 -13.09 9.30
C TYR A 15 -20.38 -11.99 9.66
N SER A 16 -20.82 -10.74 9.68
CA SER A 16 -20.00 -9.60 10.06
C SER A 16 -19.44 -9.76 11.49
N LYS A 17 -20.30 -10.15 12.43
CA LYS A 17 -19.90 -10.44 13.82
C LYS A 17 -18.89 -11.59 13.91
N ASN A 18 -19.14 -12.69 13.21
CA ASN A 18 -18.23 -13.83 13.21
C ASN A 18 -16.87 -13.47 12.58
N LEU A 19 -16.86 -12.71 11.48
CA LEU A 19 -15.64 -12.27 10.84
C LEU A 19 -14.79 -11.41 11.79
N LEU A 20 -15.44 -10.48 12.49
CA LEU A 20 -14.81 -9.65 13.52
C LEU A 20 -14.32 -10.49 14.70
N LEU A 21 -15.14 -11.35 15.29
CA LEU A 21 -14.73 -12.14 16.46
C LEU A 21 -13.54 -13.06 16.18
N ILE A 22 -13.52 -13.70 14.99
CA ILE A 22 -12.44 -14.60 14.59
C ILE A 22 -11.15 -13.83 14.33
N ASN A 23 -11.23 -12.64 13.71
CA ASN A 23 -10.06 -11.92 13.24
C ASN A 23 -9.69 -10.69 14.09
N ALA A 24 -10.48 -10.29 15.08
CA ALA A 24 -10.33 -9.02 15.81
C ALA A 24 -8.94 -8.88 16.41
N LYS A 25 -8.45 -9.92 17.09
CA LYS A 25 -7.10 -9.91 17.68
C LYS A 25 -6.03 -9.75 16.61
N SER A 26 -6.12 -10.50 15.51
CA SER A 26 -5.18 -10.40 14.39
C SER A 26 -5.22 -9.02 13.72
N MET A 27 -6.42 -8.47 13.52
CA MET A 27 -6.64 -7.14 12.94
C MET A 27 -6.09 -6.04 13.85
N LEU A 28 -6.36 -6.10 15.16
CA LEU A 28 -5.83 -5.14 16.14
C LEU A 28 -4.31 -5.18 16.21
N ILE A 29 -3.70 -6.36 16.27
CA ILE A 29 -2.25 -6.52 16.23
C ILE A 29 -1.69 -5.95 14.91
N SER A 30 -2.32 -6.26 13.77
CA SER A 30 -1.88 -5.75 12.46
C SER A 30 -1.94 -4.23 12.41
N VAL A 31 -3.03 -3.63 12.92
CA VAL A 31 -3.20 -2.17 13.01
C VAL A 31 -2.15 -1.55 13.92
N ALA A 32 -1.88 -2.14 15.09
CA ALA A 32 -0.87 -1.65 16.03
C ALA A 32 0.54 -1.71 15.43
N VAL A 33 0.92 -2.85 14.83
CA VAL A 33 2.21 -3.01 14.16
C VAL A 33 2.35 -2.02 13.02
N LEU A 34 1.32 -1.87 12.19
CA LEU A 34 1.31 -0.90 11.10
C LEU A 34 1.51 0.53 11.63
N PHE A 35 0.76 0.91 12.67
CA PHE A 35 0.90 2.23 13.29
C PHE A 35 2.33 2.49 13.79
N VAL A 36 2.90 1.53 14.54
CA VAL A 36 4.26 1.67 15.11
C VAL A 36 5.32 1.76 14.02
N VAL A 37 5.32 0.84 13.05
CA VAL A 37 6.30 0.84 11.95
C VAL A 37 6.26 2.17 11.21
N MET A 38 5.06 2.67 10.94
CA MET A 38 4.89 3.88 10.14
C MET A 38 5.24 5.15 10.91
N PHE A 39 4.86 5.22 12.18
CA PHE A 39 5.33 6.26 13.08
C PHE A 39 6.87 6.30 13.09
N LEU A 40 7.53 5.15 13.28
CA LEU A 40 9.00 5.08 13.31
C LEU A 40 9.63 5.48 11.98
N LEU A 41 9.09 5.02 10.85
CA LEU A 41 9.60 5.39 9.52
C LEU A 41 9.53 6.90 9.30
N GLN A 42 8.38 7.54 9.56
CA GLN A 42 8.24 8.99 9.39
C GLN A 42 9.05 9.79 10.41
N PHE A 43 9.07 9.35 11.67
CA PHE A 43 9.89 9.99 12.70
C PHE A 43 11.39 9.87 12.43
N SER A 44 11.82 8.81 11.74
CA SER A 44 13.22 8.63 11.34
C SER A 44 13.66 9.52 10.19
N SER A 45 12.73 9.93 9.33
CA SER A 45 13.03 10.76 8.16
C SER A 45 12.90 12.26 8.41
N MET A 46 12.19 12.65 9.47
CA MET A 46 12.12 14.06 9.86
C MET A 46 13.48 14.57 10.34
N PRO A 47 13.85 15.82 10.01
CA PRO A 47 15.13 16.39 10.37
C PRO A 47 15.29 16.45 11.89
N ARG A 48 16.52 16.15 12.36
CA ARG A 48 16.92 16.22 13.77
C ARG A 48 18.04 17.22 13.94
N GLY A 49 17.93 18.10 14.93
CA GLY A 49 18.98 19.07 15.27
C GLY A 49 18.97 20.34 14.42
N LYS A 50 20.13 21.02 14.32
CA LYS A 50 20.28 22.38 13.73
C LYS A 50 20.23 22.42 12.20
N SER A 51 20.01 21.29 11.52
CA SER A 51 19.91 21.26 10.07
C SER A 51 18.66 22.02 9.64
N MET A 52 18.82 23.14 8.94
CA MET A 52 17.73 24.00 8.45
C MET A 52 16.98 23.40 7.24
N MET A 53 17.05 22.08 7.02
CA MET A 53 16.32 21.46 5.93
C MET A 53 14.83 21.41 6.28
N GLU A 54 14.02 22.16 5.54
CA GLU A 54 12.57 22.08 5.61
C GLU A 54 12.11 20.65 5.33
N TYR A 55 11.04 20.23 6.00
CA TYR A 55 10.37 18.97 5.71
C TYR A 55 9.13 19.26 4.86
N PRO A 56 9.27 19.27 3.51
CA PRO A 56 8.20 19.65 2.60
C PRO A 56 7.08 18.62 2.57
N ILE A 57 5.95 19.04 2.00
CA ILE A 57 4.77 18.19 1.83
C ILE A 57 5.05 16.94 0.98
N SER A 58 5.96 17.04 -0.01
CA SER A 58 6.36 15.92 -0.88
C SER A 58 6.85 14.70 -0.09
N ASN A 59 7.53 14.91 1.04
CA ASN A 59 8.02 13.82 1.86
C ASN A 59 6.87 12.99 2.44
N TYR A 60 5.75 13.63 2.84
CA TYR A 60 4.57 12.90 3.29
C TYR A 60 3.97 12.05 2.16
N ALA A 61 3.97 12.54 0.93
CA ALA A 61 3.36 11.84 -0.20
C ALA A 61 4.09 10.52 -0.56
N ILE A 62 5.41 10.46 -0.35
CA ILE A 62 6.19 9.22 -0.49
C ILE A 62 5.70 8.15 0.51
N TYR A 63 5.54 8.52 1.79
CA TYR A 63 5.01 7.60 2.80
C TYR A 63 3.54 7.25 2.57
N PHE A 64 2.74 8.20 2.10
CA PHE A 64 1.36 7.95 1.72
C PHE A 64 1.24 6.92 0.59
N THR A 65 2.14 7.00 -0.39
CA THR A 65 2.24 6.02 -1.49
C THR A 65 2.54 4.62 -0.96
N PHE A 66 3.51 4.49 -0.05
CA PHE A 66 3.80 3.23 0.62
C PHE A 66 2.58 2.69 1.40
N TYR A 67 1.82 3.58 2.04
CA TYR A 67 0.56 3.24 2.73
C TYR A 67 -0.50 2.66 1.80
N ILE A 68 -0.66 3.22 0.61
CA ILE A 68 -1.60 2.69 -0.40
C ILE A 68 -1.20 1.28 -0.83
N VAL A 69 0.10 1.00 -0.97
CA VAL A 69 0.59 -0.34 -1.29
C VAL A 69 0.25 -1.33 -0.16
N VAL A 70 0.48 -0.93 1.10
CA VAL A 70 0.12 -1.77 2.27
C VAL A 70 -1.40 -1.99 2.36
N LEU A 71 -2.21 -0.96 2.09
CA LEU A 71 -3.67 -1.09 2.01
C LEU A 71 -4.08 -2.10 0.95
N GLY A 72 -3.47 -2.00 -0.24
CA GLY A 72 -3.67 -3.00 -1.28
C GLY A 72 -3.41 -4.38 -0.72
N VAL A 73 -2.23 -4.59 -0.12
CA VAL A 73 -1.81 -5.90 0.40
C VAL A 73 -2.78 -6.44 1.45
N PHE A 74 -3.26 -5.57 2.34
CA PHE A 74 -4.28 -5.90 3.33
C PHE A 74 -5.59 -6.37 2.66
N ILE A 75 -6.08 -5.64 1.65
CA ILE A 75 -7.27 -6.00 0.87
C ILE A 75 -7.07 -7.36 0.18
N GLY A 76 -5.97 -7.54 -0.55
CA GLY A 76 -5.66 -8.77 -1.29
C GLY A 76 -5.55 -10.01 -0.38
N SER A 77 -5.07 -9.84 0.85
CA SER A 77 -4.98 -10.90 1.86
C SER A 77 -6.35 -11.45 2.30
N GLY A 78 -7.43 -10.72 2.04
CA GLY A 78 -8.79 -11.10 2.40
C GLY A 78 -9.41 -12.17 1.53
N PHE A 79 -9.12 -12.14 0.24
CA PHE A 79 -9.76 -13.02 -0.72
C PHE A 79 -9.06 -14.38 -0.84
N LYS A 80 -8.87 -15.07 0.30
CA LYS A 80 -8.29 -16.43 0.36
C LYS A 80 -9.03 -17.49 -0.47
N PRO A 81 -10.36 -17.47 -0.59
CA PRO A 81 -11.12 -18.49 -1.32
C PRO A 81 -10.83 -18.58 -2.83
N PHE A 82 -10.21 -17.57 -3.45
CA PHE A 82 -9.87 -17.62 -4.88
C PHE A 82 -8.62 -18.44 -5.20
N ASN A 83 -7.84 -18.85 -4.20
CA ASN A 83 -6.55 -19.53 -4.44
C ASN A 83 -6.62 -21.06 -4.46
N GLN A 84 -7.70 -21.69 -3.99
CA GLN A 84 -7.78 -23.14 -3.87
C GLN A 84 -9.09 -23.67 -4.46
N LYS A 85 -9.00 -24.45 -5.57
CA LYS A 85 -10.16 -25.07 -6.25
C LYS A 85 -11.06 -25.87 -5.27
N VAL A 86 -10.45 -26.51 -4.26
CA VAL A 86 -11.15 -27.35 -3.27
C VAL A 86 -11.91 -26.51 -2.23
N ASP A 87 -11.28 -25.44 -1.72
CA ASP A 87 -11.94 -24.52 -0.78
C ASP A 87 -12.98 -23.64 -1.46
N THR A 88 -12.83 -23.28 -2.75
CA THR A 88 -13.88 -22.55 -3.47
C THR A 88 -15.17 -23.37 -3.52
N ARG A 89 -15.10 -24.69 -3.76
CA ARG A 89 -16.28 -25.58 -3.72
C ARG A 89 -16.93 -25.64 -2.33
N ASN A 90 -16.14 -25.82 -1.27
CA ASN A 90 -16.65 -25.82 0.11
C ASN A 90 -17.18 -24.44 0.55
N TYR A 91 -16.53 -23.37 0.09
CA TYR A 91 -16.92 -21.98 0.34
C TYR A 91 -18.23 -21.61 -0.38
N LEU A 92 -18.45 -22.16 -1.58
CA LEU A 92 -19.70 -22.09 -2.35
C LEU A 92 -20.78 -23.03 -1.80
N ALA A 93 -20.41 -24.13 -1.15
CA ALA A 93 -21.32 -25.12 -0.58
C ALA A 93 -21.91 -24.70 0.77
N VAL A 94 -21.41 -23.62 1.40
CA VAL A 94 -22.09 -23.03 2.55
C VAL A 94 -23.47 -22.56 2.09
N PRO A 95 -24.57 -23.04 2.70
CA PRO A 95 -25.93 -22.76 2.26
C PRO A 95 -26.30 -21.32 2.64
N VAL A 96 -25.73 -20.36 1.93
CA VAL A 96 -25.92 -18.91 2.03
C VAL A 96 -25.70 -18.34 0.64
N SER A 97 -26.43 -17.26 0.33
CA SER A 97 -26.17 -16.51 -0.89
C SER A 97 -24.70 -16.09 -0.91
N THR A 98 -23.94 -16.57 -1.89
CA THR A 98 -22.52 -16.27 -2.12
C THR A 98 -22.23 -14.77 -2.04
N PHE A 99 -23.22 -13.96 -2.45
CA PHE A 99 -23.18 -12.52 -2.43
C PHE A 99 -23.00 -11.91 -1.03
N GLU A 100 -23.77 -12.35 -0.02
CA GLU A 100 -23.71 -11.78 1.35
C GLU A 100 -22.30 -11.86 1.94
N LYS A 101 -21.61 -12.95 1.64
CA LYS A 101 -20.27 -13.25 2.14
C LYS A 101 -19.21 -12.38 1.45
N TYR A 102 -19.27 -12.25 0.12
CA TYR A 102 -18.39 -11.35 -0.62
C TYR A 102 -18.63 -9.88 -0.27
N LEU A 103 -19.89 -9.49 -0.07
CA LEU A 103 -20.26 -8.15 0.35
C LEU A 103 -19.68 -7.83 1.73
N THR A 104 -19.73 -8.79 2.67
CA THR A 104 -19.14 -8.61 4.01
C THR A 104 -17.62 -8.42 3.93
N GLU A 105 -16.92 -9.30 3.20
CA GLU A 105 -15.47 -9.18 3.03
C GLU A 105 -15.07 -7.87 2.31
N PHE A 106 -15.84 -7.46 1.31
CA PHE A 106 -15.66 -6.18 0.62
C PHE A 106 -15.83 -4.99 1.58
N LEU A 107 -16.92 -4.93 2.34
CA LEU A 107 -17.18 -3.85 3.29
C LEU A 107 -16.10 -3.78 4.37
N PHE A 108 -15.72 -4.90 4.98
CA PHE A 108 -14.72 -4.87 6.06
C PHE A 108 -13.30 -4.62 5.59
N ARG A 109 -12.89 -5.19 4.46
CA ARG A 109 -11.50 -5.11 4.03
C ARG A 109 -11.23 -3.95 3.10
N VAL A 110 -12.15 -3.67 2.19
CA VAL A 110 -12.01 -2.55 1.26
C VAL A 110 -12.49 -1.28 1.93
N VAL A 111 -13.76 -1.18 2.32
CA VAL A 111 -14.31 0.10 2.82
C VAL A 111 -13.75 0.47 4.19
N ILE A 112 -13.99 -0.37 5.20
CA ILE A 112 -13.54 -0.12 6.58
C ILE A 112 -12.01 -0.17 6.65
N GLY A 113 -11.36 -1.09 5.95
CA GLY A 113 -9.90 -1.17 5.87
C GLY A 113 -9.27 0.10 5.29
N THR A 114 -9.83 0.65 4.21
CA THR A 114 -9.34 1.91 3.62
C THR A 114 -9.49 3.06 4.59
N ILE A 115 -10.68 3.24 5.18
CA ILE A 115 -10.92 4.30 6.17
C ILE A 115 -9.97 4.16 7.36
N GLY A 116 -9.82 2.94 7.89
CA GLY A 116 -8.93 2.66 9.02
C GLY A 116 -7.47 2.99 8.70
N ILE A 117 -6.97 2.60 7.53
CA ILE A 117 -5.60 2.90 7.12
C ILE A 117 -5.37 4.39 6.90
N LEU A 118 -6.34 5.12 6.35
CA LEU A 118 -6.26 6.58 6.28
C LEU A 118 -6.16 7.19 7.69
N VAL A 119 -7.06 6.84 8.60
CA VAL A 119 -7.02 7.35 9.98
C VAL A 119 -5.67 7.03 10.67
N ILE A 120 -5.16 5.81 10.49
CA ILE A 120 -3.85 5.39 11.01
C ILE A 120 -2.73 6.25 10.42
N TYR A 121 -2.74 6.49 9.11
CA TYR A 121 -1.74 7.35 8.46
C TYR A 121 -1.75 8.74 9.04
N TRP A 122 -2.91 9.41 9.03
CA TRP A 122 -3.04 10.76 9.56
C TRP A 122 -2.58 10.87 11.02
N SER A 123 -2.96 9.89 11.85
CA SER A 123 -2.60 9.87 13.27
C SER A 123 -1.09 9.65 13.47
N ALA A 124 -0.51 8.67 12.77
CA ALA A 124 0.91 8.37 12.85
C ALA A 124 1.77 9.54 12.35
N THR A 125 1.37 10.20 11.26
CA THR A 125 2.06 11.36 10.70
C THR A 125 2.06 12.55 11.65
N ASN A 126 0.90 12.88 12.22
CA ASN A 126 0.81 13.99 13.17
C ASN A 126 1.57 13.69 14.47
N LEU A 127 1.53 12.44 14.94
CA LEU A 127 2.29 12.03 16.11
C LEU A 127 3.80 12.07 15.84
N ALA A 128 4.26 11.61 14.67
CA ALA A 128 5.66 11.67 14.25
C ALA A 128 6.14 13.12 14.18
N ARG A 129 5.35 14.02 13.58
CA ARG A 129 5.62 15.46 13.55
C ARG A 129 5.75 16.02 14.97
N TYR A 130 4.80 15.72 15.85
CA TYR A 130 4.82 16.20 17.22
C TYR A 130 6.07 15.72 17.96
N ALA A 131 6.40 14.43 17.85
CA ALA A 131 7.59 13.86 18.44
C ALA A 131 8.88 14.49 17.88
N ALA A 132 8.94 14.75 16.57
CA ALA A 132 10.08 15.40 15.94
C ALA A 132 10.29 16.82 16.46
N ILE A 133 9.23 17.62 16.57
CA ILE A 133 9.29 18.99 17.10
C ILE A 133 9.82 18.99 18.55
N LEU A 134 9.39 18.04 19.38
CA LEU A 134 9.87 17.91 20.76
C LEU A 134 11.37 17.59 20.86
N THR A 135 11.96 17.01 19.82
CA THR A 135 13.39 16.66 19.79
C THR A 135 14.28 17.81 19.31
N LEU A 136 13.70 18.93 18.86
CA LEU A 136 14.45 20.10 18.40
C LEU A 136 14.94 20.94 19.59
N THR A 137 16.18 21.44 19.50
CA THR A 137 16.84 22.19 20.57
C THR A 137 16.14 23.51 20.90
N ASN A 138 15.44 24.12 19.92
CA ASN A 138 14.59 25.30 20.09
C ASN A 138 13.22 25.09 19.37
N PRO A 139 12.18 24.60 20.06
CA PRO A 139 10.91 24.26 19.42
C PRO A 139 10.16 25.47 18.82
N MET A 140 10.43 26.69 19.31
CA MET A 140 9.75 27.92 18.85
C MET A 140 10.31 28.49 17.54
N ASP A 141 11.62 28.38 17.30
CA ASP A 141 12.27 28.89 16.08
C ASP A 141 12.08 27.94 14.87
N HIS A 142 11.78 26.66 15.15
CA HIS A 142 11.75 25.60 14.15
C HIS A 142 10.35 25.01 13.90
N TYR A 143 9.30 25.55 14.54
CA TYR A 143 7.91 25.07 14.36
C TYR A 143 7.42 25.18 12.89
N GLN A 144 7.97 26.14 12.13
CA GLN A 144 7.64 26.37 10.73
C GLN A 144 8.36 25.42 9.76
N GLN A 145 9.41 24.71 10.20
CA GLN A 145 10.23 23.86 9.32
C GLN A 145 9.57 22.52 8.99
N ILE A 146 8.68 22.03 9.87
CA ILE A 146 7.91 20.80 9.62
C ILE A 146 6.45 21.18 9.36
N VAL A 147 6.10 21.27 8.08
CA VAL A 147 4.76 21.65 7.62
C VAL A 147 3.73 20.66 8.19
N PRO A 148 2.62 21.13 8.77
CA PRO A 148 1.57 20.25 9.28
C PRO A 148 0.95 19.45 8.14
N PHE A 149 0.75 18.15 8.38
CA PHE A 149 0.15 17.28 7.38
C PHE A 149 -1.35 17.53 7.23
N SER A 150 -1.80 17.66 5.98
CA SER A 150 -3.21 17.58 5.63
C SER A 150 -3.37 16.75 4.36
N TYR A 151 -4.49 16.02 4.23
CA TYR A 151 -4.77 15.30 2.98
C TYR A 151 -4.90 16.23 1.78
N LYS A 152 -5.46 17.43 2.02
CA LYS A 152 -5.60 18.48 1.01
C LYS A 152 -4.23 18.84 0.39
N ALA A 153 -3.20 18.95 1.22
CA ALA A 153 -1.83 19.23 0.78
C ALA A 153 -1.23 18.17 -0.15
N LEU A 154 -1.70 16.91 -0.12
CA LEU A 154 -1.25 15.88 -1.06
C LEU A 154 -1.74 16.12 -2.50
N PHE A 155 -2.81 16.90 -2.65
CA PHE A 155 -3.43 17.18 -3.95
C PHE A 155 -3.23 18.63 -4.39
N GLU A 156 -2.74 19.49 -3.51
CA GLU A 156 -2.49 20.91 -3.78
C GLU A 156 -0.99 21.17 -3.91
N GLY A 157 -0.54 21.31 -5.16
CA GLY A 157 0.83 21.71 -5.51
C GLY A 157 1.45 20.82 -6.59
N ASN A 158 2.64 21.24 -7.07
CA ASN A 158 3.45 20.47 -8.01
C ASN A 158 4.29 19.37 -7.32
N TYR A 159 4.13 19.18 -6.02
CA TYR A 159 5.08 18.44 -5.17
C TYR A 159 4.91 16.92 -5.20
N THR A 160 3.75 16.43 -5.67
CA THR A 160 3.60 15.04 -6.11
C THR A 160 2.57 14.99 -7.22
N PRO A 161 2.95 14.61 -8.44
CA PRO A 161 1.98 14.54 -9.52
C PRO A 161 0.94 13.50 -9.13
N LEU A 162 -0.35 13.84 -9.25
CA LEU A 162 -1.48 12.93 -9.11
C LEU A 162 -1.23 11.57 -9.79
N ALA A 163 -0.48 11.59 -10.91
CA ALA A 163 0.02 10.42 -11.61
C ALA A 163 0.77 9.41 -10.71
N SER A 164 1.56 9.85 -9.73
CA SER A 164 2.31 8.98 -8.80
C SER A 164 1.36 8.20 -7.90
N ILE A 165 0.37 8.90 -7.32
CA ILE A 165 -0.67 8.30 -6.48
C ILE A 165 -1.52 7.33 -7.31
N VAL A 166 -1.90 7.72 -8.53
CA VAL A 166 -2.68 6.88 -9.43
C VAL A 166 -1.90 5.63 -9.84
N LEU A 167 -0.64 5.79 -10.27
CA LEU A 167 0.21 4.69 -10.70
C LEU A 167 0.59 3.76 -9.55
N SER A 168 0.85 4.29 -8.36
CA SER A 168 1.10 3.46 -7.19
C SER A 168 -0.13 2.68 -6.75
N THR A 169 -1.31 3.29 -6.87
CA THR A 169 -2.60 2.62 -6.61
C THR A 169 -2.82 1.50 -7.63
N ALA A 170 -2.66 1.78 -8.92
CA ALA A 170 -2.80 0.80 -9.99
C ALA A 170 -1.79 -0.37 -9.85
N PHE A 171 -0.53 -0.05 -9.55
CA PHE A 171 0.51 -1.04 -9.28
C PHE A 171 0.19 -1.88 -8.05
N ALA A 172 -0.28 -1.26 -6.96
CA ALA A 172 -0.72 -1.98 -5.79
C ALA A 172 -1.79 -3.00 -6.20
N TYR A 173 -2.87 -2.58 -6.85
CA TYR A 173 -3.94 -3.47 -7.31
C TYR A 173 -3.46 -4.63 -8.20
N ILE A 174 -2.59 -4.35 -9.17
CA ILE A 174 -2.06 -5.38 -10.07
C ILE A 174 -1.11 -6.33 -9.33
N ALA A 175 -0.30 -5.81 -8.42
CA ALA A 175 0.51 -6.64 -7.54
C ALA A 175 -0.39 -7.58 -6.76
N LEU A 176 -1.49 -7.12 -6.14
CA LEU A 176 -2.44 -7.97 -5.39
C LEU A 176 -2.99 -9.14 -6.18
N PHE A 177 -3.39 -8.85 -7.41
CA PHE A 177 -3.90 -9.88 -8.31
C PHE A 177 -2.83 -10.96 -8.52
N ASN A 178 -1.59 -10.54 -8.73
CA ASN A 178 -0.47 -11.44 -8.95
C ASN A 178 -0.01 -12.20 -7.70
N ILE A 179 0.05 -11.57 -6.51
CA ILE A 179 0.41 -12.24 -5.23
C ILE A 179 -0.40 -13.52 -5.06
N ARG A 180 -1.70 -13.40 -5.31
CA ARG A 180 -2.67 -14.46 -5.15
C ARG A 180 -2.47 -15.56 -6.17
N LEU A 181 -2.18 -15.20 -7.43
CA LEU A 181 -2.01 -16.17 -8.49
C LEU A 181 -0.80 -17.09 -8.29
N PHE A 182 0.32 -16.55 -7.79
CA PHE A 182 1.58 -17.28 -7.70
C PHE A 182 1.81 -18.01 -6.38
N PHE A 183 1.30 -17.50 -5.25
CA PHE A 183 1.70 -18.00 -3.94
C PHE A 183 0.53 -18.52 -3.09
N ASN A 184 0.52 -19.82 -2.85
CA ASN A 184 -0.49 -20.48 -2.01
C ASN A 184 -0.20 -20.38 -0.49
N LYS A 185 1.08 -20.35 -0.09
CA LYS A 185 1.54 -20.16 1.31
C LYS A 185 2.55 -19.02 1.39
N HIS A 186 2.42 -18.17 2.42
CA HIS A 186 3.25 -16.97 2.67
C HIS A 186 3.35 -16.00 1.49
N GLY A 187 2.27 -15.87 0.69
CA GLY A 187 2.32 -15.07 -0.54
C GLY A 187 2.68 -13.62 -0.34
N LEU A 188 2.33 -13.07 0.81
CA LEU A 188 2.65 -11.70 1.21
C LEU A 188 4.18 -11.51 1.34
N LEU A 189 4.86 -12.36 2.12
CA LEU A 189 6.32 -12.34 2.30
C LEU A 189 7.04 -12.58 0.97
N LYS A 190 6.58 -13.59 0.20
CA LYS A 190 7.17 -13.92 -1.09
C LYS A 190 7.02 -12.78 -2.09
N THR A 191 5.90 -12.08 -2.08
CA THR A 191 5.72 -10.91 -2.95
C THR A 191 6.61 -9.76 -2.54
N VAL A 192 6.70 -9.45 -1.24
CA VAL A 192 7.61 -8.39 -0.78
C VAL A 192 9.03 -8.71 -1.23
N LEU A 193 9.50 -9.96 -1.05
CA LEU A 193 10.81 -10.40 -1.54
C LEU A 193 10.94 -10.29 -3.07
N THR A 194 9.96 -10.78 -3.84
CA THR A 194 10.00 -10.70 -5.31
C THR A 194 9.98 -9.26 -5.82
N LEU A 195 9.16 -8.40 -5.22
CA LEU A 195 9.11 -6.98 -5.54
C LEU A 195 10.42 -6.28 -5.15
N SER A 196 10.99 -6.58 -3.99
CA SER A 196 12.28 -6.04 -3.58
C SER A 196 13.40 -6.46 -4.54
N ILE A 197 13.42 -7.72 -4.98
CA ILE A 197 14.41 -8.21 -5.95
C ILE A 197 14.21 -7.54 -7.31
N LEU A 198 12.98 -7.47 -7.82
CA LEU A 198 12.66 -6.81 -9.09
C LEU A 198 13.02 -5.32 -9.04
N PHE A 199 12.65 -4.63 -7.96
CA PHE A 199 12.95 -3.22 -7.77
C PHE A 199 14.47 -2.98 -7.71
N SER A 200 15.20 -3.83 -6.98
CA SER A 200 16.67 -3.77 -6.92
C SER A 200 17.30 -4.02 -8.29
N ALA A 201 16.78 -4.98 -9.07
CA ALA A 201 17.26 -5.27 -10.41
C ALA A 201 17.02 -4.10 -11.38
N VAL A 202 15.83 -3.51 -11.34
CA VAL A 202 15.50 -2.33 -12.16
C VAL A 202 16.37 -1.14 -11.74
N LEU A 203 16.55 -0.88 -10.45
CA LEU A 203 17.46 0.16 -9.96
C LEU A 203 18.89 -0.06 -10.46
N MET A 204 19.43 -1.28 -10.38
CA MET A 204 20.78 -1.56 -10.90
C MET A 204 20.90 -1.30 -12.40
N ILE A 205 19.88 -1.67 -13.20
CA ILE A 205 19.85 -1.39 -14.64
C ILE A 205 19.79 0.12 -14.89
N LEU A 206 18.95 0.84 -14.15
CA LEU A 206 18.81 2.30 -14.27
C LEU A 206 20.08 3.02 -13.88
N ILE A 207 20.73 2.64 -12.78
CA ILE A 207 22.02 3.20 -12.35
C ILE A 207 23.07 2.99 -13.43
N LYS A 208 23.18 1.79 -14.02
CA LYS A 208 24.11 1.54 -15.14
C LYS A 208 23.81 2.39 -16.37
N ILE A 209 22.53 2.56 -16.72
CA ILE A 209 22.13 3.44 -17.82
C ILE A 209 22.50 4.90 -17.51
N LEU A 210 22.33 5.33 -16.26
CA LEU A 210 22.69 6.67 -15.81
C LEU A 210 24.20 6.89 -15.84
N GLU A 211 24.98 5.97 -15.31
CA GLU A 211 26.45 6.05 -15.28
C GLU A 211 27.02 6.26 -16.69
N SER A 212 26.44 5.59 -17.70
CA SER A 212 26.81 5.77 -19.11
C SER A 212 26.46 7.14 -19.70
N LYS A 213 25.56 7.90 -19.07
CA LYS A 213 25.06 9.21 -19.53
C LYS A 213 25.57 10.38 -18.67
N VAL A 214 25.86 10.17 -17.39
CA VAL A 214 26.32 11.19 -16.44
C VAL A 214 27.71 11.73 -16.81
N GLU A 215 28.56 10.95 -17.47
CA GLU A 215 29.81 11.46 -18.09
C GLU A 215 29.56 12.60 -19.10
N LYS A 216 28.34 12.80 -19.60
CA LYS A 216 28.00 13.81 -20.61
C LYS A 216 27.20 15.01 -20.09
N PHE A 217 26.71 15.00 -18.84
CA PHE A 217 25.84 16.06 -18.32
C PHE A 217 26.18 16.38 -16.86
N ALA A 218 27.12 17.32 -16.66
CA ALA A 218 27.59 17.78 -15.36
C ALA A 218 26.71 18.86 -14.69
N ASN A 219 25.44 19.01 -15.08
CA ASN A 219 24.54 20.01 -14.51
C ASN A 219 23.56 19.37 -13.52
N THR A 220 23.61 19.82 -12.27
CA THR A 220 22.88 19.31 -11.10
C THR A 220 21.36 19.37 -11.21
N ASP A 221 20.79 20.29 -12.00
CA ASP A 221 19.32 20.44 -12.12
C ASP A 221 18.67 19.33 -12.95
N VAL A 222 19.43 18.65 -13.82
CA VAL A 222 18.95 17.53 -14.63
C VAL A 222 18.74 16.27 -13.76
N VAL A 223 19.48 16.15 -12.65
CA VAL A 223 19.47 14.97 -11.76
C VAL A 223 18.14 14.84 -11.02
N TYR A 224 17.52 15.95 -10.58
CA TYR A 224 16.25 15.90 -9.85
C TYR A 224 15.04 15.59 -10.75
N ALA A 225 15.00 16.12 -11.99
CA ALA A 225 13.94 15.79 -12.95
C ALA A 225 14.00 14.33 -13.44
N ILE A 226 15.20 13.76 -13.40
CA ILE A 226 15.50 12.36 -13.70
C ILE A 226 14.79 11.46 -12.67
N ASP A 227 14.91 11.74 -11.37
CA ASP A 227 14.37 10.88 -10.30
C ASP A 227 12.85 10.63 -10.39
N ASP A 228 12.06 11.65 -10.70
CA ASP A 228 10.60 11.52 -10.84
C ASP A 228 10.21 10.65 -12.05
N VAL A 229 10.87 10.86 -13.20
CA VAL A 229 10.59 10.10 -14.42
C VAL A 229 10.91 8.61 -14.24
N TYR A 230 12.02 8.29 -13.56
CA TYR A 230 12.37 6.90 -13.29
C TYR A 230 11.42 6.23 -12.32
N PHE A 231 10.94 6.96 -11.31
CA PHE A 231 9.89 6.47 -10.44
C PHE A 231 8.68 6.01 -11.25
N TYR A 232 8.20 6.85 -12.18
CA TYR A 232 7.09 6.48 -13.08
C TYR A 232 7.37 5.27 -13.96
N ILE A 233 8.55 5.20 -14.57
CA ILE A 233 8.94 4.07 -15.41
C ILE A 233 8.93 2.77 -14.61
N ILE A 234 9.44 2.78 -13.37
CA ILE A 234 9.42 1.60 -12.50
C ILE A 234 7.99 1.12 -12.25
N PHE A 235 7.06 2.03 -11.94
CA PHE A 235 5.66 1.66 -11.74
C PHE A 235 5.01 1.10 -13.00
N ILE A 236 5.23 1.73 -14.15
CA ILE A 236 4.65 1.30 -15.43
C ILE A 236 5.19 -0.09 -15.82
N VAL A 237 6.51 -0.28 -15.76
CA VAL A 237 7.15 -1.57 -16.05
C VAL A 237 6.67 -2.64 -15.06
N GLY A 238 6.55 -2.29 -13.78
CA GLY A 238 6.00 -3.17 -12.76
C GLY A 238 4.55 -3.58 -13.05
N ILE A 239 3.68 -2.64 -13.42
CA ILE A 239 2.28 -2.86 -13.81
C ILE A 239 2.22 -3.81 -15.01
N VAL A 240 2.91 -3.48 -16.10
CA VAL A 240 2.87 -4.25 -17.34
C VAL A 240 3.47 -5.64 -17.13
N GLY A 241 4.64 -5.73 -16.51
CA GLY A 241 5.32 -6.99 -16.23
C GLY A 241 4.47 -7.92 -15.37
N LEU A 242 3.98 -7.43 -14.22
CA LEU A 242 3.12 -8.23 -13.35
C LEU A 242 1.82 -8.64 -14.06
N SER A 243 1.22 -7.79 -14.89
CA SER A 243 0.02 -8.15 -15.64
C SER A 243 0.26 -9.29 -16.63
N ILE A 244 1.38 -9.24 -17.36
CA ILE A 244 1.79 -10.31 -18.29
C ILE A 244 2.03 -11.62 -17.53
N PHE A 245 2.77 -11.56 -16.42
CA PHE A 245 3.01 -12.74 -15.58
C PHE A 245 1.70 -13.33 -15.05
N GLY A 246 0.78 -12.49 -14.58
CA GLY A 246 -0.53 -12.91 -14.09
C GLY A 246 -1.35 -13.63 -15.16
N TYR A 247 -1.36 -13.09 -16.38
CA TYR A 247 -2.04 -13.70 -17.52
C TYR A 247 -1.50 -15.10 -17.83
N PHE A 248 -0.17 -15.28 -17.92
CA PHE A 248 0.41 -16.61 -18.16
C PHE A 248 0.06 -17.61 -17.05
N LYS A 249 0.05 -17.16 -15.79
CA LYS A 249 -0.28 -18.05 -14.67
C LYS A 249 -1.75 -18.43 -14.64
N LEU A 250 -2.65 -17.54 -15.07
CA LEU A 250 -4.06 -17.88 -15.26
C LEU A 250 -4.22 -18.97 -16.31
N LYS A 251 -3.56 -18.81 -17.47
CA LYS A 251 -3.60 -19.79 -18.56
C LYS A 251 -3.07 -21.17 -18.15
N GLU A 252 -2.03 -21.22 -17.31
CA GLU A 252 -1.53 -22.49 -16.74
C GLU A 252 -2.55 -23.18 -15.83
N LYS A 253 -3.43 -22.44 -15.14
CA LYS A 253 -4.43 -23.00 -14.22
C LYS A 253 -5.73 -23.46 -14.92
N GLU A 254 -5.95 -22.99 -16.13
CA GLU A 254 -7.07 -23.39 -17.00
C GLU A 254 -6.83 -24.76 -17.66
N LEU A 255 -5.56 -25.09 -17.93
CA LEU A 255 -5.11 -26.43 -18.36
C LEU A 255 -5.11 -27.42 -17.19
#